data_AF-F8NXN2-F1
#
_entry.id   AF-F8NXN2-F1
#
_cell.length_a   1.000
_cell.length_b   1.000
_cell.length_c   1.000
_cell.angle_alpha   90.00
_cell.angle_beta   90.00
_cell.angle_gamma   90.00
#
_symmetry.space_group_name_H-M   'P 1'
#
loop_
_entity.id
_entity.type
_entity.pdbx_description
1 polymer ?
#
loop_
_entity_poly.entity_id
_entity_poly.type
_entity_poly.pdbx_seq_one_letter_code
_entity_poly.pdbx_strand_id
1 'polypeptide(L)'
;MAWPELERLSLRSSPWNTGALTLSSLLLLLKHSPGLREIEIFFDATSVPSTDEFGGDWPCNKNIKEIYLSDSSIADPCSVVAFLCAVLPNLTGIHCNDLDVKDVVSECFEKQRKSVGV
;
A
#
# COMPACT_ATOMS: atom_id res chain seq x y z
N MET A 1 -11.40 8.73 -17.58
CA MET A 1 -10.17 7.94 -17.59
C MET A 1 -9.16 8.66 -16.73
N ALA A 2 -8.62 8.00 -15.71
CA ALA A 2 -7.51 8.51 -14.91
C ALA A 2 -6.22 7.81 -15.38
N TRP A 3 -5.15 8.58 -15.41
CA TRP A 3 -3.81 8.33 -15.97
C TRP A 3 -3.38 6.86 -16.22
N PRO A 4 -3.74 6.26 -17.38
CA PRO A 4 -3.45 4.84 -17.65
C PRO A 4 -1.95 4.54 -17.84
N GLU A 5 -1.19 5.53 -18.30
CA GLU A 5 0.26 5.46 -18.52
C GLU A 5 1.07 5.92 -17.29
N LEU A 6 0.43 6.15 -16.14
CA LEU A 6 1.12 6.62 -14.94
C LEU A 6 1.97 5.48 -14.37
N GLU A 7 3.29 5.62 -14.46
CA GLU A 7 4.23 4.65 -13.91
C GLU A 7 4.71 5.00 -12.50
N ARG A 8 4.74 6.29 -12.14
CA ARG A 8 5.23 6.74 -10.83
C ARG A 8 4.30 7.78 -10.25
N LEU A 9 3.92 7.61 -8.99
CA LEU A 9 3.17 8.59 -8.24
C LEU A 9 3.86 8.86 -6.91
N SER A 10 4.38 10.07 -6.75
CA SER A 10 4.94 10.55 -5.49
C SER A 10 4.18 11.80 -5.06
N LEU A 11 3.44 11.69 -3.96
CA LEU A 11 2.78 12.80 -3.28
C LEU A 11 3.45 12.97 -1.93
N ARG A 12 4.62 13.61 -1.95
CA ARG A 12 5.33 14.04 -0.74
C ARG A 12 4.51 15.10 -0.01
N SER A 13 4.43 14.98 1.31
CA SER A 13 3.49 15.69 2.18
C SER A 13 3.39 17.19 1.87
N SER A 14 2.15 17.65 1.75
CA SER A 14 1.78 19.04 2.02
C SER A 14 1.23 19.07 3.46
N PRO A 15 1.50 20.12 4.27
CA PRO A 15 1.05 20.24 5.66
C PRO A 15 -0.49 20.24 5.86
N TRP A 16 -1.29 19.98 4.82
CA TRP A 16 -2.72 20.23 4.81
C TRP A 16 -3.63 19.01 4.70
N ASN A 17 -3.15 17.76 4.59
CA ASN A 17 -4.08 16.61 4.47
C ASN A 17 -3.48 15.23 4.77
N THR A 18 -3.11 14.98 6.02
CA THR A 18 -2.62 13.66 6.47
C THR A 18 -3.71 12.57 6.62
N GLY A 19 -4.94 12.79 6.15
CA GLY A 19 -6.05 11.83 6.30
C GLY A 19 -6.98 11.68 5.09
N ALA A 20 -6.61 12.23 3.92
CA ALA A 20 -7.52 12.21 2.76
C ALA A 20 -7.44 10.92 1.92
N LEU A 21 -6.33 10.18 2.02
CA LEU A 21 -6.08 8.98 1.22
C LEU A 21 -6.11 7.76 2.13
N THR A 22 -7.03 6.83 1.88
CA THR A 22 -7.11 5.56 2.63
C THR A 22 -6.52 4.41 1.81
N LEU A 23 -6.37 3.23 2.41
CA LEU A 23 -6.05 2.01 1.66
C LEU A 23 -7.10 1.69 0.57
N SER A 24 -8.36 2.10 0.74
CA SER A 24 -9.38 2.00 -0.32
C SER A 24 -9.05 2.93 -1.51
N SER A 25 -8.50 4.12 -1.25
CA SER A 25 -8.02 5.03 -2.30
C SER A 25 -6.86 4.43 -3.09
N LEU A 26 -5.98 3.63 -2.45
CA LEU A 26 -4.95 2.87 -3.15
C LEU A 26 -5.58 1.87 -4.14
N LEU A 27 -6.63 1.14 -3.74
CA LEU A 27 -7.30 0.19 -4.64
C LEU A 27 -7.88 0.87 -5.88
N LEU A 28 -8.54 2.02 -5.70
CA LEU A 28 -9.02 2.83 -6.82
C LEU A 28 -7.89 3.28 -7.73
N LEU A 29 -6.75 3.68 -7.16
CA LEU A 29 -5.57 4.08 -7.92
C LEU A 29 -5.01 2.91 -8.75
N LEU A 30 -4.86 1.73 -8.15
CA LEU A 30 -4.37 0.52 -8.83
C LEU A 30 -5.32 0.07 -9.96
N LYS A 31 -6.64 0.20 -9.74
CA LYS A 31 -7.66 -0.11 -10.75
C LYS A 31 -7.56 0.79 -11.97
N HIS A 32 -7.26 2.08 -11.78
CA HIS A 32 -7.23 3.05 -12.87
C HIS A 32 -5.84 3.28 -13.47
N SER A 33 -4.78 2.91 -12.76
CA SER A 33 -3.38 3.09 -13.17
C SER A 33 -2.64 1.74 -13.17
N PRO A 34 -2.97 0.83 -14.10
CA PRO A 34 -2.40 -0.53 -14.11
C PRO A 34 -0.89 -0.55 -14.40
N GLY A 35 -0.37 0.50 -15.06
CA GLY A 35 1.05 0.67 -15.36
C GLY A 35 1.89 1.16 -14.18
N LEU A 36 1.29 1.44 -13.03
CA LEU A 36 1.97 2.01 -11.87
C LEU A 36 3.04 1.04 -11.34
N ARG A 37 4.26 1.54 -11.14
CA ARG A 37 5.46 0.80 -10.72
C ARG A 37 6.00 1.29 -9.37
N GLU A 38 5.73 2.54 -9.03
CA GLU A 38 6.26 3.18 -7.83
C GLU A 38 5.20 4.09 -7.21
N ILE A 39 5.02 3.97 -5.89
CA ILE A 39 4.10 4.78 -5.10
C ILE A 39 4.83 5.29 -3.86
N GLU A 40 4.83 6.61 -3.69
CA GLU A 40 5.21 7.30 -2.46
C GLU A 40 4.07 8.21 -2.03
N ILE A 41 3.24 7.75 -1.10
CA ILE A 41 2.01 8.42 -0.67
C ILE A 41 1.78 8.20 0.82
N PHE A 42 1.20 9.22 1.46
CA PHE A 42 0.66 9.15 2.82
C PHE A 42 -0.74 8.56 2.76
N PHE A 43 -0.94 7.48 3.50
CA PHE A 43 -2.23 6.84 3.70
C PHE A 43 -2.66 6.93 5.17
N ASP A 44 -3.95 7.12 5.38
CA ASP A 44 -4.62 6.65 6.57
C ASP A 44 -4.83 5.13 6.42
N ALA A 45 -3.96 4.37 7.09
CA ALA A 45 -3.99 2.92 7.19
C ALA A 45 -4.41 2.47 8.60
N THR A 46 -5.25 3.27 9.28
CA THR A 46 -5.86 2.88 10.55
C THR A 46 -6.99 1.86 10.36
N SER A 47 -7.48 1.70 9.14
CA SER A 47 -8.48 0.71 8.75
C SER A 47 -8.08 0.02 7.45
N VAL A 48 -8.18 -1.30 7.43
CA VAL A 48 -7.96 -2.14 6.24
C VAL A 48 -9.31 -2.44 5.59
N PRO A 49 -9.49 -2.15 4.29
CA PRO A 49 -10.77 -2.40 3.62
C PRO A 49 -11.08 -3.89 3.56
N SER A 50 -12.37 -4.21 3.67
CA SER A 50 -12.85 -5.58 3.51
C SER A 50 -12.87 -6.01 2.05
N THR A 51 -12.78 -7.32 1.80
CA THR A 51 -12.85 -7.86 0.43
C THR A 51 -14.19 -7.61 -0.25
N ASP A 52 -15.25 -7.50 0.56
CA ASP A 52 -16.62 -7.34 0.12
C ASP A 52 -16.87 -5.95 -0.52
N GLU A 53 -16.13 -4.93 -0.09
CA GLU A 53 -16.24 -3.55 -0.60
C GLU A 53 -15.91 -3.43 -2.10
N PHE A 54 -15.18 -4.40 -2.67
CA PHE A 54 -14.73 -4.38 -4.07
C PHE A 54 -15.38 -5.46 -4.93
N GLY A 55 -16.47 -6.06 -4.46
CA GLY A 55 -17.21 -7.08 -5.21
C GLY A 55 -16.45 -8.39 -5.38
N GLY A 56 -15.51 -8.68 -4.47
CA GLY A 56 -14.75 -9.94 -4.44
C GLY A 56 -13.55 -10.02 -5.38
N ASP A 57 -13.29 -9.01 -6.23
CA ASP A 57 -12.10 -8.96 -7.10
C ASP A 57 -11.23 -7.75 -6.76
N TRP A 58 -10.06 -8.02 -6.17
CA TRP A 58 -9.13 -6.97 -5.78
C TRP A 58 -8.24 -6.57 -6.97
N PRO A 59 -8.08 -5.27 -7.25
CA PRO A 59 -7.10 -4.85 -8.23
C PRO A 59 -5.72 -5.34 -7.82
N CYS A 60 -5.12 -6.13 -8.69
CA CYS A 60 -3.82 -6.76 -8.46
C CYS A 60 -2.77 -6.09 -9.35
N ASN A 61 -1.83 -5.37 -8.74
CA ASN A 61 -0.74 -4.72 -9.46
C ASN A 61 0.56 -5.50 -9.24
N LYS A 62 1.06 -6.11 -10.33
CA LYS A 62 2.30 -6.90 -10.35
C LYS A 62 3.56 -6.09 -10.67
N ASN A 63 3.39 -4.81 -10.99
CA ASN A 63 4.47 -3.93 -11.42
C ASN A 63 5.15 -3.23 -10.25
N ILE A 64 4.40 -2.98 -9.17
CA ILE A 64 4.92 -2.34 -7.96
C ILE A 64 5.76 -3.34 -7.16
N LYS A 65 6.99 -2.92 -6.84
CA LYS A 65 7.95 -3.68 -6.04
C LYS A 65 8.24 -3.02 -4.70
N GLU A 66 8.17 -1.71 -4.64
CA GLU A 66 8.39 -0.95 -3.42
C GLU A 66 7.25 0.03 -3.23
N ILE A 67 6.81 0.15 -1.98
CA ILE A 67 5.84 1.17 -1.58
C ILE A 67 6.41 1.98 -0.42
N TYR A 68 6.27 3.30 -0.54
CA TYR A 68 6.70 4.25 0.46
C TYR A 68 5.46 4.86 1.11
N LEU A 69 5.21 4.47 2.35
CA LEU A 69 4.10 4.92 3.19
C LEU A 69 4.44 6.23 3.93
N SER A 70 5.70 6.70 3.88
CA SER A 70 6.12 7.96 4.53
C SER A 70 5.61 8.05 5.99
N ASP A 71 4.92 9.12 6.38
CA ASP A 71 4.35 9.34 7.73
C ASP A 71 2.88 8.86 7.82
N SER A 72 2.54 7.77 7.13
CA SER A 72 1.19 7.17 7.18
C SER A 72 0.81 6.76 8.60
N SER A 73 -0.46 6.99 8.97
CA SER A 73 -1.00 6.47 10.23
C SER A 73 -1.33 4.99 10.07
N ILE A 74 -0.70 4.12 10.85
CA ILE A 74 -0.84 2.67 10.78
C ILE A 74 -1.31 2.15 12.14
N ALA A 75 -2.52 1.60 12.22
CA ALA A 75 -3.04 1.05 13.48
C ALA A 75 -2.66 -0.42 13.71
N ASP A 76 -2.70 -1.24 12.66
CA ASP A 76 -2.29 -2.66 12.70
C ASP A 76 -1.29 -2.94 11.57
N PRO A 77 0.01 -2.93 11.87
CA PRO A 77 1.06 -3.13 10.88
C PRO A 77 0.94 -4.46 10.13
N CYS A 78 0.60 -5.54 10.82
CA CYS A 78 0.53 -6.87 10.23
C CYS A 78 -0.67 -7.00 9.28
N SER A 79 -1.83 -6.46 9.66
CA SER A 79 -3.00 -6.44 8.78
C SER A 79 -2.77 -5.58 7.53
N VAL A 80 -2.13 -4.41 7.68
CA VAL A 80 -1.77 -3.55 6.55
C VAL A 80 -0.75 -4.23 5.63
N VAL A 81 0.25 -4.91 6.18
CA VAL A 81 1.21 -5.70 5.40
C VAL A 81 0.53 -6.83 4.63
N ALA A 82 -0.36 -7.58 5.27
CA ALA A 82 -1.09 -8.66 4.62
C ALA A 82 -1.95 -8.13 3.47
N PHE A 83 -2.64 -7.00 3.70
CA PHE A 83 -3.39 -6.28 2.67
C PHE A 83 -2.51 -5.88 1.48
N LEU A 84 -1.38 -5.22 1.74
CA LEU A 84 -0.48 -4.76 0.68
C LEU A 84 0.09 -5.93 -0.12
N CYS A 85 0.48 -7.03 0.52
CA CYS A 85 0.95 -8.24 -0.17
C CYS A 85 -0.14 -8.88 -1.04
N ALA A 86 -1.42 -8.78 -0.65
CA ALA A 86 -2.52 -9.32 -1.44
C ALA A 86 -2.73 -8.53 -2.75
N VAL A 87 -2.64 -7.19 -2.68
CA VAL A 87 -2.85 -6.34 -3.87
C VAL A 87 -1.60 -6.08 -4.69
N LEU A 88 -0.42 -6.17 -4.07
CA LEU A 88 0.88 -5.99 -4.68
C LEU A 88 1.70 -7.29 -4.53
N PRO A 89 1.40 -8.35 -5.28
CA PRO A 89 2.02 -9.67 -5.06
C PRO A 89 3.54 -9.71 -5.31
N ASN A 90 4.08 -8.74 -6.05
CA ASN A 90 5.51 -8.65 -6.35
C ASN A 90 6.26 -7.67 -5.44
N LEU A 91 5.63 -7.25 -4.34
CA LEU A 91 6.23 -6.33 -3.39
C LEU A 91 7.47 -6.97 -2.75
N THR A 92 8.58 -6.25 -2.79
CA THR A 92 9.88 -6.59 -2.21
C THR A 92 10.28 -5.69 -1.04
N GLY A 93 9.60 -4.54 -0.87
CA GLY A 93 9.87 -3.62 0.23
C GLY A 93 8.68 -2.75 0.60
N ILE A 94 8.52 -2.51 1.91
CA ILE A 94 7.59 -1.54 2.47
C ILE A 94 8.42 -0.55 3.31
N HIS A 95 8.33 0.73 2.98
CA HIS A 95 9.10 1.78 3.64
C HIS A 95 8.17 2.75 4.37
N CYS A 96 8.43 2.99 5.65
CA CYS A 96 7.75 3.98 6.46
C CYS A 96 8.78 4.81 7.24
N ASN A 97 8.43 6.06 7.53
CA ASN A 97 9.27 6.99 8.30
C ASN A 97 9.03 6.87 9.80
N ASP A 98 7.85 6.39 10.20
CA ASP A 98 7.49 6.18 11.61
C ASP A 98 8.39 5.08 12.21
N LEU A 99 9.27 5.48 13.13
CA LEU A 99 10.25 4.59 13.76
C LEU A 99 9.59 3.55 14.68
N ASP A 100 8.45 3.86 15.29
CA ASP A 100 7.77 2.95 16.22
C ASP A 100 7.12 1.79 15.46
N VAL A 101 6.72 2.04 14.21
CA VAL A 101 6.00 1.06 13.38
C VAL A 101 6.92 0.35 12.38
N LYS A 102 8.05 0.96 12.02
CA LYS A 102 8.97 0.46 10.97
C LYS A 102 9.50 -0.95 11.23
N ASP A 103 9.93 -1.24 12.45
CA ASP A 103 10.48 -2.55 12.79
C ASP A 103 9.39 -3.62 12.75
N VAL A 104 8.19 -3.29 13.23
CA VAL A 104 7.04 -4.19 13.23
C VAL A 104 6.57 -4.47 11.80
N VAL A 105 6.49 -3.45 10.93
CA VAL A 105 6.14 -3.62 9.51
C VAL A 105 7.15 -4.54 8.82
N SER A 106 8.44 -4.33 9.07
CA SER A 106 9.50 -5.16 8.49
C SER A 106 9.38 -6.61 8.94
N GLU A 107 9.15 -6.85 10.24
CA GLU A 107 8.97 -8.20 10.78
C GLU A 107 7.70 -8.88 10.24
N CYS A 108 6.57 -8.18 10.21
CA CYS A 108 5.32 -8.68 9.62
C CYS A 108 5.52 -9.05 8.14
N PHE A 109 6.26 -8.23 7.38
CA PHE A 109 6.51 -8.45 5.96
C PHE A 109 7.39 -9.67 5.71
N GLU A 110 8.45 -9.85 6.50
CA GLU A 110 9.28 -11.06 6.43
C GLU A 110 8.50 -12.32 6.78
N LYS A 111 7.67 -12.27 7.83
CA LYS A 111 6.80 -13.40 8.20
C LYS A 111 5.82 -13.73 7.10
N GLN A 112 5.18 -12.73 6.50
CA GLN A 112 4.22 -12.91 5.42
C GLN A 112 4.88 -13.55 4.20
N ARG A 113 6.09 -13.11 3.81
CA ARG A 113 6.84 -13.72 2.71
C ARG A 113 7.22 -15.18 2.97
N LYS A 114 7.65 -15.51 4.19
CA LYS A 114 7.96 -16.89 4.58
C LYS A 114 6.72 -17.78 4.57
N SER A 115 5.56 -17.26 4.94
CA SER A 115 4.29 -17.99 4.95
C SER A 115 3.74 -18.29 3.55
N VAL A 116 4.10 -17.50 2.55
CA VAL A 116 3.57 -17.64 1.17
C VAL A 116 4.45 -18.55 0.29
N GLY A 117 5.63 -18.96 0.77
CA GLY A 117 6.45 -20.00 0.11
C GLY A 117 6.91 -19.61 -1.29
N VAL A 118 7.80 -18.61 -1.38
CA VAL A 118 8.66 -18.35 -2.53
C VAL A 118 10.11 -18.40 -2.09
#